data_AF-A0A3A4WU76-F1
#
_entry.id   AF-A0A3A4WU76-F1
#
_cell.length_a   1.000
_cell.length_b   1.000
_cell.length_c   1.000
_cell.angle_alpha   90.00
_cell.angle_beta   90.00
_cell.angle_gamma   90.00
#
_symmetry.space_group_name_H-M   'P 1'
#
loop_
_entity.id
_entity.type
_entity.pdbx_description
1 polymer ?
#
loop_
_entity_poly.entity_id
_entity_poly.type
_entity_poly.pdbx_seq_one_letter_code
_entity_poly.pdbx_strand_id
1 'polypeptide(L)'
;MSTEKSFFEAKRWFTTAEDDLDTAKILKENAKYAHSCFHTQQAGEKAVKAMWYSIDADPWGHSIRMLISSALWKYPVSRFWRAL
;
A
#
# COMPACT_ATOMS: atom_id res chain seq x y z
N MET A 1 2.23 21.74 -8.45
CA MET A 1 3.42 21.30 -7.69
C MET A 1 3.11 20.28 -6.57
N SER A 2 1.87 20.06 -6.12
CA SER A 2 1.58 18.99 -5.12
C SER A 2 1.45 17.59 -5.73
N THR A 3 0.78 17.47 -6.88
CA THR A 3 0.48 16.18 -7.53
C THR A 3 1.72 15.41 -7.97
N GLU A 4 2.74 16.08 -8.51
CA GLU A 4 4.00 15.43 -8.90
C GLU A 4 4.75 14.86 -7.68
N LYS A 5 4.72 15.57 -6.54
CA LYS A 5 5.31 15.09 -5.28
C LYS A 5 4.54 13.89 -4.73
N SER A 6 3.20 13.96 -4.75
CA SER A 6 2.35 12.87 -4.29
C SER A 6 2.53 11.62 -5.16
N PHE A 7 2.67 11.77 -6.48
CA PHE A 7 2.95 10.65 -7.39
C PHE A 7 4.36 10.07 -7.17
N PHE A 8 5.36 10.92 -6.94
CA PHE A 8 6.70 10.46 -6.60
C PHE A 8 6.73 9.64 -5.31
N GLU A 9 6.08 10.11 -4.25
CA GLU A 9 5.96 9.36 -3.00
C GLU A 9 5.16 8.07 -3.20
N ALA A 10 4.05 8.11 -3.94
CA ALA A 10 3.29 6.90 -4.28
C ALA A 10 4.19 5.84 -4.94
N LYS A 11 4.98 6.23 -5.94
CA LYS A 11 5.90 5.33 -6.62
C LYS A 11 6.96 4.78 -5.65
N ARG A 12 7.56 5.64 -4.82
CA ARG A 12 8.54 5.23 -3.83
C ARG A 12 7.98 4.19 -2.86
N TRP A 13 6.80 4.44 -2.28
CA TRP A 13 6.13 3.50 -1.38
C TRP A 13 5.78 2.19 -2.06
N PHE A 14 5.34 2.25 -3.32
CA PHE A 14 5.01 1.06 -4.10
C PHE A 14 6.25 0.21 -4.38
N THR A 15 7.36 0.82 -4.80
CA THR A 15 8.63 0.09 -5.00
C THR A 15 9.11 -0.55 -3.71
N THR A 16 9.02 0.13 -2.56
CA THR A 16 9.36 -0.51 -1.28
C THR A 16 8.44 -1.69 -0.94
N ALA A 17 7.16 -1.63 -1.32
CA ALA A 17 6.24 -2.75 -1.15
C ALA A 17 6.62 -3.97 -2.02
N GLU A 18 7.10 -3.72 -3.25
CA GLU A 18 7.61 -4.76 -4.14
C GLU A 18 8.86 -5.43 -3.54
N ASP A 19 9.79 -4.65 -2.99
CA ASP A 19 11.00 -5.16 -2.32
C ASP A 19 10.67 -6.01 -1.08
N ASP A 20 9.67 -5.59 -0.28
CA ASP A 20 9.18 -6.37 0.86
C ASP A 20 8.56 -7.70 0.43
N LEU A 21 7.81 -7.71 -0.68
CA LEU A 21 7.22 -8.92 -1.23
C LEU A 21 8.30 -9.87 -1.76
N ASP A 22 9.33 -9.36 -2.43
CA ASP A 22 10.48 -10.15 -2.86
C ASP A 22 11.21 -10.78 -1.67
N THR A 23 11.49 -9.97 -0.65
CA THR A 23 12.08 -10.42 0.62
C THR A 23 11.23 -11.53 1.27
N ALA A 24 9.90 -11.36 1.30
CA ALA A 24 8.99 -12.36 1.85
C ALA A 24 9.06 -13.71 1.11
N LYS A 25 9.23 -13.69 -0.22
CA LYS A 25 9.39 -14.90 -1.05
C LYS A 25 10.70 -15.62 -0.72
N ILE A 26 11.81 -14.90 -0.69
CA ILE A 26 13.13 -15.45 -0.32
C ILE A 26 13.08 -16.09 1.07
N LEU A 27 12.47 -15.41 2.05
CA LEU A 27 12.34 -15.91 3.41
C LEU A 27 11.46 -17.18 3.48
N LYS A 28 10.39 -17.25 2.70
CA LYS A 28 9.54 -18.45 2.60
C LYS A 28 10.32 -19.64 2.05
N GLU A 29 11.07 -19.44 0.97
CA GLU A 29 11.89 -20.47 0.33
C GLU A 29 12.98 -21.00 1.29
N ASN A 30 13.48 -20.14 2.18
CA ASN A 30 14.48 -20.49 3.21
C ASN A 30 13.86 -20.95 4.55
N ALA A 31 12.58 -21.33 4.56
CA ALA A 31 11.84 -21.80 5.74
C ALA A 31 11.83 -20.82 6.93
N LYS A 32 12.01 -19.52 6.68
CA LYS A 32 11.91 -18.43 7.68
C LYS A 32 10.50 -17.87 7.72
N TYR A 33 9.52 -18.73 8.05
CA TYR A 33 8.10 -18.42 7.89
C TYR A 33 7.62 -17.21 8.68
N ALA A 34 8.03 -17.04 9.94
CA ALA A 34 7.63 -15.89 10.76
C ALA A 34 8.07 -14.56 10.13
N HIS A 35 9.31 -14.50 9.61
CA HIS A 35 9.82 -13.32 8.92
C HIS A 35 9.13 -13.11 7.56
N SER A 36 8.84 -14.19 6.83
CA SER A 36 8.06 -14.11 5.58
C SER A 36 6.68 -13.50 5.82
N CYS A 37 5.97 -13.91 6.88
CA CYS A 37 4.68 -13.32 7.26
C CYS A 37 4.81 -11.82 7.61
N PHE A 38 5.84 -11.44 8.36
CA PHE A 38 6.11 -10.04 8.69
C PHE A 38 6.32 -9.18 7.44
N HIS A 39 7.19 -9.61 6.53
CA HIS A 39 7.44 -8.88 5.28
C HIS A 39 6.23 -8.87 4.35
N THR A 40 5.41 -9.93 4.35
CA THR A 40 4.14 -9.94 3.62
C THR A 40 3.17 -8.88 4.14
N GLN A 41 3.06 -8.71 5.48
CA GLN A 41 2.24 -7.64 6.06
C GLN A 41 2.80 -6.26 5.70
N GLN A 42 4.12 -6.08 5.75
CA GLN A 42 4.78 -4.83 5.37
C GLN A 42 4.53 -4.47 3.90
N ALA A 43 4.67 -5.43 2.99
CA ALA A 43 4.35 -5.24 1.57
C ALA A 43 2.91 -4.76 1.38
N GLY A 44 1.94 -5.42 2.03
CA GLY A 44 0.54 -5.02 1.98
C GLY A 44 0.28 -3.62 2.53
N GLU A 45 0.89 -3.26 3.66
CA GLU A 45 0.77 -1.93 4.26
C GLU A 45 1.32 -0.84 3.32
N LYS A 46 2.53 -1.03 2.80
CA LYS A 46 3.20 -0.06 1.94
C LYS A 46 2.49 0.11 0.60
N ALA A 47 1.98 -0.99 0.01
CA ALA A 47 1.21 -0.93 -1.22
C ALA A 47 -0.09 -0.12 -1.06
N VAL A 48 -0.80 -0.31 0.05
CA VAL A 48 -2.01 0.49 0.31
C VAL A 48 -1.64 1.95 0.56
N LYS A 49 -0.57 2.25 1.31
CA LYS A 49 -0.09 3.63 1.50
C LYS A 49 0.28 4.30 0.18
N ALA A 50 0.90 3.58 -0.75
CA ALA A 50 1.17 4.10 -2.10
C ALA A 50 -0.11 4.55 -2.83
N MET A 51 -1.21 3.78 -2.71
CA MET A 51 -2.52 4.18 -3.25
C MET A 51 -3.04 5.47 -2.59
N TRP A 52 -2.86 5.65 -1.28
CA TRP A 52 -3.24 6.89 -0.60
C TRP A 52 -2.44 8.10 -1.11
N TYR A 53 -1.12 7.94 -1.30
CA TYR A 53 -0.30 9.01 -1.85
C TYR A 53 -0.67 9.34 -3.30
N SER A 54 -1.08 8.38 -4.12
CA SER A 54 -1.43 8.65 -5.54
C SER A 54 -2.69 9.51 -5.70
N ILE A 55 -3.53 9.60 -4.65
CA ILE A 55 -4.72 10.44 -4.59
C ILE A 55 -4.54 11.68 -3.70
N ASP A 56 -3.28 12.06 -3.42
CA ASP A 56 -2.88 13.20 -2.58
C ASP A 56 -3.51 13.18 -1.17
N ALA A 57 -3.60 11.98 -0.59
CA ALA A 57 -4.14 11.76 0.74
C ALA A 57 -3.07 11.24 1.70
N ASP A 58 -3.24 11.53 2.99
CA ASP A 58 -2.27 11.18 4.04
C ASP A 58 -2.69 9.90 4.77
N PRO A 59 -1.99 8.76 4.58
CA PRO A 59 -2.35 7.51 5.24
C PRO A 59 -1.84 7.45 6.68
N TRP A 60 -2.73 7.18 7.63
CA TRP A 60 -2.36 7.02 9.04
C TRP A 60 -2.58 5.58 9.55
N GLY A 61 -1.60 5.07 10.31
CA GLY A 61 -1.63 3.75 10.95
C GLY A 61 -0.94 2.61 10.16
N HIS A 62 -1.01 1.40 10.72
CA HIS A 62 -0.37 0.17 10.20
C HIS A 62 -1.37 -0.94 9.83
N SER A 63 -2.65 -0.77 10.21
CA SER A 63 -3.68 -1.76 9.89
C SER A 63 -4.12 -1.62 8.45
N ILE A 64 -3.77 -2.60 7.61
CA ILE A 64 -4.24 -2.70 6.21
C ILE A 64 -5.76 -2.61 6.15
N ARG A 65 -6.48 -3.29 7.06
CA ARG A 65 -7.94 -3.26 7.13
C ARG A 65 -8.45 -1.84 7.33
N MET A 66 -7.86 -1.08 8.25
CA MET A 66 -8.26 0.31 8.51
C MET A 66 -7.92 1.21 7.32
N LEU A 67 -6.74 1.04 6.71
CA LEU A 67 -6.34 1.79 5.52
C LEU A 67 -7.31 1.56 4.35
N ILE A 68 -7.74 0.32 4.11
CA ILE A 68 -8.73 0.02 3.06
C ILE A 68 -10.11 0.57 3.43
N SER A 69 -10.55 0.37 4.67
CA SER A 69 -11.88 0.83 5.11
C SER A 69 -12.02 2.35 5.03
N SER A 70 -10.99 3.08 5.45
CA SER A 70 -10.95 4.54 5.34
C SER A 70 -10.94 5.02 3.88
N ALA A 71 -10.28 4.29 2.98
CA ALA A 71 -10.26 4.61 1.56
C ALA A 71 -11.65 4.43 0.94
N LEU A 72 -12.31 3.31 1.24
CA LEU A 72 -13.67 3.01 0.78
C LEU A 72 -14.71 3.99 1.32
N TRP A 73 -14.56 4.42 2.57
CA TRP A 73 -15.43 5.45 3.15
C TRP A 73 -15.27 6.80 2.44
N LYS A 74 -14.03 7.22 2.17
CA LYS A 74 -13.74 8.52 1.55
C LYS A 74 -14.05 8.54 0.04
N TYR A 75 -13.86 7.41 -0.64
CA TYR A 75 -14.08 7.23 -2.07
C TYR A 75 -15.01 6.04 -2.33
N PRO A 76 -16.32 6.18 -2.03
CA PRO A 76 -17.27 5.09 -2.21
C PRO A 76 -17.36 4.69 -3.68
N VAL A 77 -17.45 3.38 -3.93
CA VAL A 77 -17.45 2.75 -5.26
C VAL A 77 -18.53 3.33 -6.20
N SER A 78 -19.63 3.86 -5.64
CA SER A 78 -20.70 4.55 -6.37
C SER A 78 -20.27 5.85 -7.05
N ARG A 79 -19.10 6.41 -6.69
CA ARG A 79 -18.49 7.59 -7.31
C ARG A 79 -17.47 7.21 -8.39
N PHE A 80 -16.98 5.98 -8.40
CA PHE A 80 -16.03 5.45 -9.38
C PHE A 80 -16.71 5.15 -10.73
N TRP A 81 -18.00 4.79 -10.71
CA TRP A 81 -18.81 4.53 -11.92
C TRP A 81 -19.49 5.76 -12.54
N ARG A 82 -19.30 6.97 -11.99
CA ARG A 82 -19.83 8.22 -12.58
C ARG A 82 -18.79 9.00 -13.39
N ALA A 83 -17.55 8.51 -13.42
CA ALA A 83 -16.42 9.12 -14.12
C ALA A 83 -15.96 8.30 -15.34
N LEU A 84 -16.74 7.28 -15.72
CA LEU A 84 -16.68 6.55 -16.98
C LEU A 84 -18.05 6.67 -17.64
#